data_AF-C0CSD9-F1
#
_entry.id   AF-C0CSD9-F1
#
_cell.length_a   1.000
_cell.length_b   1.000
_cell.length_c   1.000
_cell.angle_alpha   90.00
_cell.angle_beta   90.00
_cell.angle_gamma   90.00
#
_symmetry.space_group_name_H-M   'P 1'
#
loop_
_entity.id
_entity.type
_entity.pdbx_description
1 polymer ?
#
loop_
_entity_poly.entity_id
_entity_poly.type
_entity_poly.pdbx_seq_one_letter_code
_entity_poly.pdbx_strand_id
1 'polypeptide(L)'
;MKKIQEHGLAMKLIDAEYTFDNNKVLFYFTADGRIDFRQLVKDLASIFKTRIELRQIGVRDETKILGGMGICGRELCCHTYLSEFVPVSIKMAKEQNLSLNQTKISGVCGRLMCCLKNEQETYEELNKKLPAIGDVVTTPEGLQGNVHSVNVLRQQVKVVVDINDEKEIREYKAEELKFRPRKKKVKLTEQELRELKALEDEGGKSKLE
;
A
#
# COMPACT_ATOMS: atom_id res chain seq x y z
N MET A 1 3.97 -0.46 -33.77
CA MET A 1 4.99 0.62 -33.74
C MET A 1 5.07 1.42 -35.05
N LYS A 2 5.33 0.82 -36.22
CA LYS A 2 5.49 1.57 -37.50
C LYS A 2 4.35 2.56 -37.81
N LYS A 3 3.10 2.10 -37.75
CA LYS A 3 1.90 2.93 -38.01
C LYS A 3 1.75 4.14 -37.07
N ILE A 4 2.17 4.00 -35.81
CA ILE A 4 2.10 5.10 -34.82
C ILE A 4 3.05 6.23 -35.22
N GLN A 5 4.26 5.88 -35.70
CA GLN A 5 5.25 6.84 -36.19
C GLN A 5 4.80 7.51 -37.49
N GLU A 6 4.22 6.74 -38.43
CA GLU A 6 3.67 7.27 -39.69
C GLU A 6 2.60 8.35 -39.46
N HIS A 7 1.75 8.17 -38.44
CA HIS A 7 0.72 9.14 -38.09
C HIS A 7 1.19 10.24 -37.10
N GLY A 8 2.45 10.21 -36.66
CA GLY A 8 3.01 11.22 -35.75
C GLY A 8 2.30 11.29 -34.38
N LEU A 9 1.77 10.17 -33.89
CA LEU A 9 0.96 10.16 -32.66
C LEU A 9 1.86 10.14 -31.41
N ALA A 10 1.61 11.05 -30.48
CA ALA A 10 2.30 11.15 -29.19
C ALA A 10 1.81 10.09 -28.19
N MET A 11 2.04 8.81 -28.50
CA MET A 11 1.62 7.66 -27.69
C MET A 11 2.70 6.59 -27.62
N LYS A 12 2.72 5.84 -26.52
CA LYS A 12 3.58 4.68 -26.34
C LYS A 12 2.72 3.42 -26.27
N LEU A 13 2.87 2.54 -27.26
CA LEU A 13 2.24 1.22 -27.23
C LEU A 13 2.95 0.35 -26.20
N ILE A 14 2.19 -0.25 -25.29
CA ILE A 14 2.69 -1.11 -24.22
C ILE A 14 2.53 -2.58 -24.59
N ASP A 15 1.31 -2.98 -24.99
CA ASP A 15 0.99 -4.36 -25.30
C ASP A 15 -0.18 -4.46 -26.28
N ALA A 16 -0.33 -5.61 -26.94
CA ALA A 16 -1.43 -5.91 -27.83
C ALA A 16 -1.85 -7.39 -27.72
N GLU A 17 -3.12 -7.63 -27.47
CA GLU A 17 -3.67 -8.97 -27.28
C GLU A 17 -4.91 -9.21 -28.14
N TYR A 18 -5.08 -10.45 -28.59
CA TYR A 18 -6.33 -10.92 -29.19
C TYR A 18 -7.28 -11.40 -28.10
N THR A 19 -8.57 -11.10 -28.26
CA THR A 19 -9.58 -11.80 -27.48
C THR A 19 -9.60 -13.28 -27.88
N PHE A 20 -9.97 -14.16 -26.94
CA PHE A 20 -10.00 -15.61 -27.18
C PHE A 20 -10.84 -16.04 -28.39
N ASP A 21 -11.88 -15.27 -28.71
CA ASP A 21 -12.75 -15.49 -29.87
C ASP A 21 -12.20 -14.88 -31.18
N ASN A 22 -11.00 -14.28 -31.16
CA ASN A 22 -10.36 -13.55 -32.26
C ASN A 22 -11.21 -12.43 -32.88
N ASN A 23 -12.31 -12.03 -32.24
CA ASN A 23 -13.22 -11.02 -32.76
C ASN A 23 -12.75 -9.59 -32.46
N LYS A 24 -11.84 -9.42 -31.50
CA LYS A 24 -11.29 -8.11 -31.12
C LYS A 24 -9.80 -8.18 -30.86
N VAL A 25 -9.10 -7.09 -31.18
CA VAL A 25 -7.71 -6.85 -30.80
C VAL A 25 -7.65 -5.65 -29.89
N LEU A 26 -7.11 -5.85 -28.69
CA LEU A 26 -6.92 -4.83 -27.66
C LEU A 26 -5.49 -4.31 -27.75
N PHE A 27 -5.33 -2.99 -27.84
CA PHE A 27 -4.05 -2.32 -27.81
C PHE A 27 -3.96 -1.44 -26.56
N TYR A 28 -3.04 -1.78 -25.66
CA TYR A 28 -2.75 -1.03 -24.45
C TYR A 28 -1.70 0.03 -24.73
N PHE A 29 -1.98 1.27 -24.36
CA PHE A 29 -1.05 2.38 -24.59
C PHE A 29 -1.05 3.40 -23.45
N THR A 30 0.06 4.13 -23.32
CA THR A 30 0.18 5.31 -22.46
C THR A 30 0.32 6.58 -23.30
N ALA A 31 -0.20 7.69 -22.78
CA ALA A 31 -0.17 8.99 -23.41
C ALA A 31 -0.42 10.10 -22.38
N ASP A 32 0.22 11.25 -22.54
CA ASP A 32 0.07 12.39 -21.63
C ASP A 32 -1.20 13.20 -21.89
N GLY A 33 -1.77 13.11 -23.10
CA GLY A 33 -2.92 13.91 -23.53
C GLY A 33 -3.89 13.14 -24.40
N ARG A 34 -4.91 13.85 -24.90
CA ARG A 34 -5.87 13.31 -25.87
C ARG A 34 -5.18 13.11 -27.21
N ILE A 35 -5.40 11.95 -27.82
CA ILE A 35 -4.86 11.59 -29.12
C ILE A 35 -6.03 11.33 -30.07
N ASP A 36 -5.96 11.84 -31.30
CA ASP A 36 -6.87 11.44 -32.36
C ASP A 36 -6.34 10.19 -33.06
N PHE A 37 -6.97 9.05 -32.78
CA PHE A 37 -6.60 7.75 -33.33
C PHE A 37 -7.47 7.32 -34.52
N ARG A 38 -8.33 8.18 -35.07
CA ARG A 38 -9.27 7.79 -36.15
C ARG A 38 -8.58 7.21 -37.37
N GLN A 39 -7.47 7.81 -37.82
CA GLN A 39 -6.70 7.30 -38.97
C GLN A 39 -5.99 6.00 -38.62
N LEU A 40 -5.34 5.93 -37.46
CA LEU A 40 -4.67 4.72 -36.98
C LEU A 40 -5.63 3.52 -36.90
N VAL A 41 -6.84 3.72 -36.37
CA VAL A 41 -7.84 2.65 -36.26
C VAL A 41 -8.26 2.14 -37.63
N LYS A 42 -8.41 3.01 -38.63
CA LYS A 42 -8.74 2.60 -40.02
C LYS A 42 -7.62 1.73 -40.60
N ASP A 43 -6.38 2.15 -40.44
CA ASP A 43 -5.22 1.40 -40.91
C ASP A 43 -5.12 0.04 -40.22
N LEU A 44 -5.23 0.00 -38.89
CA LEU A 44 -5.17 -1.25 -38.13
C LEU A 44 -6.33 -2.19 -38.50
N ALA A 45 -7.55 -1.67 -38.64
CA ALA A 45 -8.71 -2.47 -39.04
C ALA A 45 -8.54 -3.07 -40.44
N SER A 46 -7.93 -2.34 -41.38
CA SER A 46 -7.65 -2.84 -42.73
C SER A 46 -6.64 -4.00 -42.74
N ILE A 47 -5.67 -3.98 -41.82
CA ILE A 47 -4.61 -4.99 -41.72
C ILE A 47 -5.12 -6.24 -41.00
N PHE A 48 -5.69 -6.05 -39.80
CA PHE A 48 -6.07 -7.15 -38.93
C PHE A 48 -7.44 -7.74 -39.29
N LYS A 49 -8.29 -7.01 -40.03
CA LYS A 49 -9.65 -7.43 -40.42
C LYS A 49 -10.54 -7.82 -39.23
N THR A 50 -10.25 -7.22 -38.07
CA THR A 50 -10.86 -7.50 -36.78
C THR A 50 -11.20 -6.17 -36.10
N ARG A 51 -12.15 -6.17 -35.16
CA ARG A 51 -12.49 -4.97 -34.40
C ARG A 51 -11.31 -4.54 -33.53
N ILE A 52 -10.87 -3.30 -33.69
CA ILE A 52 -9.75 -2.72 -32.95
C ILE A 52 -10.28 -1.94 -31.76
N GLU A 53 -9.71 -2.18 -30.58
CA GLU A 53 -9.99 -1.44 -29.36
C GLU A 53 -8.69 -0.89 -28.78
N LEU A 54 -8.64 0.43 -28.58
CA LEU A 54 -7.49 1.12 -28.03
C LEU A 54 -7.81 1.50 -26.58
N ARG A 55 -6.99 1.01 -25.64
CA ARG A 55 -7.18 1.27 -24.21
C ARG A 55 -6.00 2.05 -23.64
N GLN A 56 -6.29 3.27 -23.20
CA GLN A 56 -5.32 4.07 -22.46
C GLN A 56 -5.19 3.51 -21.03
N ILE A 57 -3.96 3.29 -20.60
CA ILE A 57 -3.65 2.79 -19.26
C ILE A 57 -2.78 3.78 -18.48
N GLY A 58 -2.79 3.70 -17.15
CA GLY A 58 -1.96 4.55 -16.30
C GLY A 58 -0.53 4.01 -16.16
N VAL A 59 0.37 4.85 -15.62
CA VAL A 59 1.78 4.49 -15.36
C VAL A 59 1.96 3.24 -14.49
N ARG A 60 1.02 2.99 -13.56
CA ARG A 60 1.06 1.79 -12.72
C ARG A 60 0.67 0.55 -13.51
N ASP A 61 -0.35 0.63 -14.34
CA ASP A 61 -0.78 -0.48 -15.19
C ASP A 61 0.27 -0.80 -16.25
N GLU A 62 0.95 0.21 -16.80
CA GLU A 62 2.13 0.02 -17.66
C GLU A 62 3.19 -0.82 -16.93
N THR A 63 3.53 -0.43 -15.70
CA THR A 63 4.53 -1.16 -14.90
C THR A 63 4.04 -2.57 -14.53
N LYS A 64 2.73 -2.75 -14.33
CA LYS A 64 2.12 -4.06 -14.07
C LYS A 64 2.20 -4.98 -15.28
N ILE A 65 2.02 -4.48 -16.51
CA ILE A 65 2.11 -5.30 -17.72
C ILE A 65 3.57 -5.64 -18.02
N LEU A 66 4.46 -4.64 -17.97
CA LEU A 66 5.89 -4.84 -18.26
C LEU A 66 6.60 -5.68 -17.18
N GLY A 67 6.11 -5.65 -15.95
CA GLY A 67 6.80 -6.25 -14.80
C GLY A 67 8.07 -5.49 -14.42
N GLY A 68 8.87 -6.10 -13.56
CA GLY A 68 10.14 -5.52 -13.10
C GLY A 68 10.50 -5.93 -11.68
N MET A 69 11.52 -5.28 -11.13
CA MET A 69 12.04 -5.53 -9.78
C MET A 69 11.80 -4.33 -8.87
N GLY A 70 11.27 -4.58 -7.69
CA GLY A 70 11.11 -3.59 -6.63
C GLY A 70 12.43 -3.30 -5.91
N ILE A 71 12.46 -2.23 -5.13
CA ILE A 71 13.61 -1.86 -4.29
C ILE A 71 13.94 -2.92 -3.22
N CYS A 72 13.01 -3.81 -2.92
CA CYS A 72 13.19 -4.97 -2.05
C CYS A 72 13.90 -6.15 -2.73
N GLY A 73 14.26 -6.03 -4.02
CA GLY A 73 14.93 -7.08 -4.78
C GLY A 73 14.02 -8.23 -5.21
N ARG A 74 12.69 -8.06 -5.10
CA ARG A 74 11.68 -9.02 -5.57
C ARG A 74 10.95 -8.48 -6.78
N GLU A 75 10.27 -9.35 -7.51
CA GLU A 75 9.35 -8.93 -8.58
C GLU A 75 8.27 -7.99 -8.05
N LEU A 76 7.78 -7.11 -8.93
CA LEU A 76 6.76 -6.13 -8.53
C LEU A 76 5.48 -6.82 -8.06
N CYS A 77 5.01 -6.43 -6.87
CA CYS A 77 3.80 -7.00 -6.30
C CYS A 77 2.58 -6.80 -7.22
N CYS A 78 2.52 -5.68 -7.93
CA CYS A 78 1.43 -5.39 -8.87
C CYS A 78 1.41 -6.27 -10.13
N HIS A 79 2.56 -6.82 -10.52
CA HIS A 79 2.69 -7.75 -11.64
C HIS A 79 2.37 -9.19 -11.21
N THR A 80 2.70 -9.54 -9.96
CA THR A 80 2.64 -10.92 -9.46
C THR A 80 1.29 -11.29 -8.85
N TYR A 81 0.88 -10.64 -7.75
CA TYR A 81 -0.30 -11.06 -6.98
C TYR A 81 -1.26 -9.92 -6.59
N LEU A 82 -0.79 -8.67 -6.54
CA LEU A 82 -1.61 -7.49 -6.22
C LEU A 82 -2.16 -6.84 -7.48
N SER A 83 -3.09 -7.53 -8.14
CA SER A 83 -3.71 -7.07 -9.38
C SER A 83 -4.72 -5.93 -9.18
N GLU A 84 -5.32 -5.82 -8.00
CA GLU A 84 -6.27 -4.77 -7.62
C GLU A 84 -5.65 -3.72 -6.69
N PHE A 85 -5.97 -2.44 -6.94
CA PHE A 85 -5.33 -1.33 -6.26
C PHE A 85 -6.30 -0.59 -5.36
N VAL A 86 -6.06 -0.70 -4.06
CA VAL A 86 -6.67 0.19 -3.06
C VAL A 86 -5.79 1.46 -2.94
N PRO A 87 -6.39 2.65 -2.73
CA PRO A 87 -5.63 3.87 -2.49
C PRO A 87 -4.64 3.72 -1.32
N VAL A 88 -3.39 4.13 -1.55
CA VAL A 88 -2.32 4.11 -0.54
C VAL A 88 -2.13 5.52 -0.01
N SER A 89 -1.94 5.65 1.31
CA SER A 89 -1.73 6.94 1.97
C SER A 89 -0.34 7.03 2.61
N ILE A 90 0.17 8.26 2.75
CA ILE A 90 1.45 8.53 3.45
C ILE A 90 1.39 8.09 4.92
N LYS A 91 0.19 8.06 5.53
CA LYS A 91 0.00 7.59 6.91
C LYS A 91 0.44 6.14 7.08
N MET A 92 0.20 5.28 6.09
CA MET A 92 0.61 3.88 6.11
C MET A 92 2.14 3.75 6.18
N ALA A 93 2.87 4.55 5.39
CA ALA A 93 4.33 4.58 5.45
C ALA A 93 4.85 5.01 6.83
N LYS A 94 4.18 5.97 7.48
CA LYS A 94 4.53 6.39 8.85
C LYS A 94 4.32 5.28 9.87
N GLU A 95 3.18 4.59 9.81
CA GLU A 95 2.84 3.50 10.74
C GLU A 95 3.74 2.28 10.58
N GLN A 96 4.37 2.13 9.41
CA GLN A 96 5.37 1.11 9.11
C GLN A 96 6.81 1.57 9.40
N ASN A 97 6.98 2.74 10.03
CA ASN A 97 8.28 3.35 10.37
C ASN A 97 9.22 3.52 9.16
N LEU A 98 8.66 3.76 7.97
CA LEU A 98 9.45 4.06 6.78
C LEU A 98 9.82 5.55 6.73
N SER A 99 11.00 5.83 6.17
CA SER A 99 11.42 7.21 5.90
C SER A 99 10.46 7.87 4.92
N LEU A 100 10.07 9.12 5.19
CA LEU A 100 9.17 9.91 4.34
C LEU A 100 9.85 10.45 3.07
N ASN A 101 11.07 10.00 2.76
CA ASN A 101 11.72 10.32 1.50
C ASN A 101 10.98 9.65 0.34
N GLN A 102 10.61 10.43 -0.67
CA GLN A 102 9.82 9.97 -1.82
C GLN A 102 10.44 8.78 -2.54
N THR A 103 11.77 8.69 -2.65
CA THR A 103 12.46 7.54 -3.28
C THR A 103 12.31 6.25 -2.48
N LYS A 104 12.08 6.34 -1.16
CA LYS A 104 11.96 5.17 -0.27
C LYS A 104 10.53 4.66 -0.14
N ILE A 105 9.52 5.46 -0.48
CA ILE A 105 8.09 5.09 -0.36
C ILE A 105 7.35 4.97 -1.70
N SER A 106 7.97 5.45 -2.79
CA SER A 106 7.44 5.30 -4.15
C SER A 106 7.94 4.02 -4.81
N GLY A 107 7.05 3.35 -5.52
CA GLY A 107 7.41 2.22 -6.38
C GLY A 107 8.01 2.70 -7.71
N VAL A 108 8.43 1.73 -8.53
CA VAL A 108 9.02 1.96 -9.86
C VAL A 108 8.11 2.79 -10.77
N CYS A 109 6.79 2.63 -10.63
CA CYS A 109 5.78 3.42 -11.35
C CYS A 109 5.67 4.90 -10.91
N GLY A 110 6.49 5.38 -9.97
CA GLY A 110 6.46 6.76 -9.45
C GLY A 110 5.33 7.07 -8.46
N ARG A 111 4.41 6.13 -8.21
CA ARG A 111 3.36 6.25 -7.17
C ARG A 111 3.76 5.52 -5.89
N LEU A 112 3.10 5.82 -4.77
CA LEU A 112 3.31 5.12 -3.49
C LEU A 112 3.23 3.59 -3.64
N MET A 113 4.12 2.86 -2.98
CA MET A 113 4.20 1.40 -3.10
C MET A 113 2.89 0.71 -2.69
N CYS A 114 2.41 -0.25 -3.50
CA CYS A 114 1.21 -1.01 -3.20
C CYS A 114 1.38 -1.97 -2.00
N CYS A 115 2.61 -2.42 -1.72
CA CYS A 115 2.90 -3.28 -0.57
C CYS A 115 2.57 -2.60 0.77
N LEU A 116 2.64 -1.26 0.84
CA LEU A 116 2.26 -0.51 2.04
C LEU A 116 0.83 -0.83 2.47
N LYS A 117 -0.11 -0.90 1.53
CA LYS A 117 -1.49 -1.26 1.85
C LYS A 117 -1.62 -2.75 2.16
N ASN A 118 -0.93 -3.61 1.42
CA ASN A 118 -0.96 -5.05 1.61
C ASN A 118 -0.51 -5.46 3.03
N GLU A 119 0.56 -4.85 3.53
CA GLU A 119 1.13 -5.18 4.85
C GLU A 119 0.42 -4.44 6.00
N GLN A 120 -0.40 -3.44 5.67
CA GLN A 120 -0.96 -2.50 6.65
C GLN A 120 -1.72 -3.19 7.79
N GLU A 121 -2.57 -4.16 7.49
CA GLU A 121 -3.39 -4.84 8.48
C GLU A 121 -2.53 -5.51 9.55
N THR A 122 -1.50 -6.25 9.12
CA THR A 122 -0.52 -6.88 10.00
C THR A 122 0.20 -5.83 10.86
N TYR A 123 0.64 -4.72 10.29
CA TYR A 123 1.27 -3.65 11.06
C TYR A 123 0.32 -3.02 12.08
N GLU A 124 -0.96 -2.85 11.75
CA GLU A 124 -1.95 -2.34 12.70
C GLU A 124 -2.14 -3.27 13.90
N GLU A 125 -2.13 -4.58 13.69
CA GLU A 125 -2.20 -5.56 14.76
C GLU A 125 -0.95 -5.56 15.64
N LEU A 126 0.22 -5.56 15.02
CA LEU A 126 1.51 -5.53 15.73
C LEU A 126 1.68 -4.24 16.54
N ASN A 127 1.29 -3.10 15.98
CA ASN A 127 1.37 -1.81 16.67
C ASN A 127 0.42 -1.72 17.88
N LYS A 128 -0.69 -2.48 17.95
CA LYS A 128 -1.55 -2.53 19.14
C LYS A 128 -0.83 -3.10 20.37
N LYS A 129 0.17 -3.96 20.14
CA LYS A 129 0.95 -4.64 21.18
C LYS A 129 2.24 -3.90 21.55
N LEU A 130 2.51 -2.76 20.93
CA LEU A 130 3.76 -2.00 21.11
C LEU A 130 3.49 -0.66 21.79
N PRO A 131 4.43 -0.18 22.63
CA PRO A 131 4.40 1.19 23.13
C PRO A 131 4.74 2.17 22.01
N ALA A 132 4.30 3.42 22.11
CA ALA A 132 4.68 4.47 21.17
C ALA A 132 6.07 5.04 21.53
N ILE A 133 6.73 5.64 20.53
CA ILE A 133 7.97 6.39 20.77
C ILE A 133 7.67 7.53 21.74
N GLY A 134 8.47 7.63 22.81
CA GLY A 134 8.29 8.58 23.91
C GLY A 134 7.36 8.13 25.03
N ASP A 135 6.72 6.96 24.94
CA ASP A 135 5.98 6.41 26.09
C ASP A 135 6.97 5.97 27.19
N VAL A 136 6.55 6.13 28.45
CA VAL A 136 7.29 5.62 29.62
C VAL A 136 6.90 4.16 29.84
N VAL A 137 7.89 3.29 29.91
CA VAL A 137 7.70 1.84 30.12
C VAL A 137 8.50 1.36 31.32
N THR A 138 8.00 0.33 32.01
CA THR A 138 8.74 -0.32 33.09
C THR A 138 9.42 -1.58 32.55
N THR A 139 10.73 -1.67 32.74
CA THR A 139 11.54 -2.82 32.36
C THR A 139 11.37 -3.98 33.36
N PRO A 140 11.74 -5.22 32.99
CA PRO A 140 11.71 -6.37 33.90
C PRO A 140 12.50 -6.16 35.20
N GLU A 141 13.54 -5.34 35.13
CA GLU A 141 14.41 -4.97 36.24
C GLU A 141 13.77 -3.93 37.19
N GLY A 142 12.56 -3.46 36.88
CA GLY A 142 11.84 -2.46 37.66
C GLY A 142 12.23 -1.02 37.36
N LEU A 143 13.13 -0.78 36.40
CA LEU A 143 13.53 0.56 35.99
C LEU A 143 12.47 1.18 35.07
N GLN A 144 12.27 2.49 35.20
CA GLN A 144 11.43 3.26 34.29
C GLN A 144 12.32 3.89 33.22
N GLY A 145 11.90 3.79 31.96
CA GLY A 145 12.62 4.40 30.85
C GLY A 145 11.70 4.85 29.74
N ASN A 146 12.24 5.70 28.87
CA ASN A 146 11.52 6.26 27.72
C ASN A 146 11.81 5.46 26.46
N VAL A 147 10.76 5.15 25.68
CA VAL A 147 10.94 4.45 24.40
C VAL A 147 11.62 5.36 23.37
N HIS A 148 12.81 4.97 22.92
CA HIS A 148 13.57 5.69 21.91
C HIS A 148 13.23 5.24 20.49
N SER A 149 13.13 3.93 20.25
CA SER A 149 12.79 3.39 18.94
C SER A 149 12.10 2.04 19.05
N VAL A 150 11.22 1.73 18.11
CA VAL A 150 10.45 0.48 18.08
C VAL A 150 10.72 -0.25 16.76
N ASN A 151 11.04 -1.54 16.84
CA ASN A 151 11.06 -2.43 15.70
C ASN A 151 9.78 -3.25 15.69
N VAL A 152 8.85 -2.89 14.79
CA VAL A 152 7.50 -3.46 14.76
C VAL A 152 7.52 -4.95 14.38
N LEU A 153 8.32 -5.34 13.39
CA LEU A 153 8.36 -6.72 12.91
C LEU A 153 9.02 -7.67 13.90
N ARG A 154 10.08 -7.23 14.59
CA ARG A 154 10.78 -8.04 15.60
C ARG A 154 10.14 -7.98 16.98
N GLN A 155 9.13 -7.12 17.17
CA GLN A 155 8.51 -6.84 18.48
C GLN A 155 9.56 -6.44 19.54
N GLN A 156 10.54 -5.64 19.14
CA GLN A 156 11.63 -5.17 20.00
C GLN A 156 11.53 -3.66 20.22
N VAL A 157 11.86 -3.23 21.42
CA VAL A 157 11.77 -1.84 21.85
C VAL A 157 13.09 -1.43 22.48
N LYS A 158 13.66 -0.33 21.99
CA LYS A 158 14.83 0.30 22.62
C LYS A 158 14.36 1.35 23.62
N VAL A 159 14.74 1.17 24.87
CA VAL A 159 14.36 2.00 26.00
C VAL A 159 15.60 2.73 26.51
N VAL A 160 15.49 4.04 26.70
CA VAL A 160 16.50 4.85 27.38
C VAL A 160 16.19 4.84 28.86
N VAL A 161 17.11 4.32 29.65
CA VAL A 161 17.01 4.23 31.11
C VAL A 161 18.08 5.14 31.71
N ASP A 162 17.71 5.91 32.72
CA ASP A 162 18.66 6.76 33.46
C ASP A 162 19.18 5.95 34.66
N ILE A 163 20.48 5.63 34.66
CA ILE A 163 21.16 4.91 35.75
C ILE A 163 22.35 5.76 36.18
N ASN A 164 22.36 6.19 37.45
CA ASN A 164 23.47 6.98 38.02
C ASN A 164 23.87 8.21 37.16
N ASP A 165 22.89 8.99 36.69
CA ASP A 165 23.05 10.15 35.80
C ASP A 165 23.59 9.85 34.38
N GLU A 166 23.75 8.57 34.01
CA GLU A 166 24.09 8.13 32.65
C GLU A 166 22.87 7.56 31.92
N LYS A 167 22.73 7.95 30.64
CA LYS A 167 21.68 7.44 29.75
C LYS A 167 22.15 6.19 29.03
N GLU A 168 21.59 5.05 29.39
CA GLU A 168 21.87 3.78 28.74
C GLU A 168 20.71 3.39 27.81
N ILE A 169 21.02 2.94 26.59
CA ILE A 169 20.02 2.40 25.66
C ILE A 169 20.02 0.87 25.79
N ARG A 170 18.91 0.31 26.27
CA ARG A 170 18.72 -1.13 26.37
C ARG A 170 17.61 -1.60 25.45
N GLU A 171 17.73 -2.82 24.96
CA GLU A 171 16.77 -3.43 24.03
C GLU A 171 16.02 -4.57 24.71
N TYR A 172 14.69 -4.49 24.71
CA TYR A 172 13.79 -5.45 25.34
C TYR A 172 12.76 -5.97 24.33
N LYS A 173 12.21 -7.16 24.59
CA LYS A 173 11.01 -7.61 23.86
C LYS A 173 9.78 -6.87 24.37
N ALA A 174 8.82 -6.60 23.48
CA ALA A 174 7.59 -5.89 23.83
C ALA A 174 6.79 -6.56 24.96
N GLU A 175 6.81 -7.90 25.01
CA GLU A 175 6.10 -8.71 26.00
C GLU A 175 6.69 -8.60 27.41
N GLU A 176 7.97 -8.25 27.52
CA GLU A 176 8.69 -8.11 28.79
C GLU A 176 8.44 -6.73 29.43
N LEU A 177 7.92 -5.78 28.66
CA LEU A 177 7.69 -4.42 29.11
C LEU A 177 6.28 -4.26 29.66
N LYS A 178 6.16 -3.61 30.82
CA LYS A 178 4.86 -3.18 31.36
C LYS A 178 4.59 -1.75 30.94
N PHE A 179 3.53 -1.56 30.16
CA PHE A 179 3.07 -0.25 29.71
C PHE A 179 1.55 -0.20 29.62
N ARG A 180 0.99 1.01 29.63
CA ARG A 180 -0.45 1.19 29.44
C ARG A 180 -0.76 1.20 27.95
N PRO A 181 -1.54 0.25 27.42
CA PRO A 181 -1.91 0.26 26.01
C PRO A 181 -2.74 1.50 25.71
N ARG A 182 -2.40 2.20 24.63
CA ARG A 182 -3.23 3.33 24.15
C ARG A 182 -4.55 2.78 23.64
N LYS A 183 -5.68 3.20 24.22
CA LYS A 183 -6.98 3.04 23.57
C LYS A 183 -6.96 3.88 22.28
N LYS A 184 -7.04 3.23 21.11
CA LYS A 184 -7.24 3.91 19.83
C LYS A 184 -8.53 4.74 20.00
N LYS A 185 -8.44 6.08 20.01
CA LYS A 185 -9.64 6.93 19.96
C LYS A 185 -10.28 6.69 18.59
N VAL A 186 -11.21 5.75 18.53
CA VAL A 186 -12.09 5.61 17.38
C VAL A 186 -12.94 6.88 17.39
N LYS A 187 -12.69 7.79 16.44
CA LYS A 187 -13.64 8.87 16.15
C LYS A 187 -14.80 8.21 15.42
N LEU A 188 -15.73 7.64 16.18
CA LEU A 188 -17.01 7.23 15.63
C LEU A 188 -17.77 8.49 15.24
N THR A 189 -18.35 8.47 14.05
CA THR A 189 -19.33 9.48 13.65
C THR A 189 -20.56 9.39 14.56
N GLU A 190 -21.31 10.48 14.71
CA GLU A 190 -22.52 10.48 15.56
C GLU A 190 -23.55 9.40 15.14
N GLN A 191 -23.57 9.05 13.84
CA GLN A 191 -24.40 7.97 13.31
C GLN A 191 -23.96 6.60 13.83
N GLU A 192 -22.68 6.26 13.74
CA GLU A 192 -22.15 4.98 14.22
C GLU A 192 -22.26 4.85 15.76
N LEU A 193 -22.14 5.96 16.49
CA LEU A 193 -22.39 6.02 17.94
C LEU A 193 -23.86 5.78 18.31
N ARG A 194 -24.79 6.18 17.45
CA ARG A 194 -26.23 5.98 17.65
C ARG A 194 -26.65 4.56 17.30
N GLU A 195 -26.07 3.97 16.26
CA GLU A 195 -26.27 2.58 15.87
C GLU A 195 -25.72 1.60 16.92
N LEU A 196 -24.52 1.85 17.46
CA LEU A 196 -23.97 1.03 18.54
C LEU A 196 -24.81 1.09 19.82
N LYS A 197 -25.32 2.27 20.17
CA LYS A 197 -26.23 2.40 21.32
C LYS A 197 -27.54 1.65 21.12
N ALA A 198 -28.10 1.68 19.91
CA ALA A 198 -29.31 0.93 19.58
C ALA A 198 -29.09 -0.60 19.71
N LEU A 199 -27.92 -1.09 19.29
CA LEU A 199 -27.53 -2.50 19.42
C LEU A 199 -27.25 -2.93 20.88
N GLU A 200 -26.72 -2.03 21.71
CA GLU A 200 -26.53 -2.28 23.15
C GLU A 200 -27.87 -2.30 23.91
N ASP A 201 -28.83 -1.46 23.53
CA ASP A 201 -30.17 -1.38 24.14
C ASP A 201 -31.08 -2.55 23.74
N GLU A 202 -30.87 -3.18 22.58
CA GLU A 202 -31.68 -4.33 22.13
C GLU A 202 -31.34 -5.67 22.81
N GLY A 203 -30.27 -5.72 23.61
CA GLY A 203 -29.97 -6.85 24.49
C GLY A 203 -29.54 -8.13 23.78
N GLY A 204 -28.47 -8.76 24.28
CA GLY A 204 -27.95 -10.03 23.78
C GLY A 204 -29.02 -11.12 23.70
N LYS A 205 -29.61 -11.32 22.51
CA LYS A 205 -30.23 -12.58 22.12
C LYS A 205 -29.22 -13.35 21.29
N SER A 206 -28.38 -14.12 21.98
CA SER A 206 -27.71 -15.28 21.40
C SER A 206 -28.78 -16.20 20.82
N LYS A 207 -29.04 -16.10 19.50
CA LYS A 207 -29.66 -17.19 18.76
C LYS A 207 -28.54 -18.13 18.31
N LEU A 208 -28.15 -19.02 19.23
CA LEU A 208 -27.56 -20.30 18.90
C LEU A 208 -28.73 -21.29 18.86
N GLU A 209 -29.09 -21.71 17.65
CA GLU A 209 -29.63 -23.06 17.40
C GLU A 209 -28.54 -23.85 16.69
#